data_AF-A0A7J7NHW0-F1
#
_entry.id   AF-A0A7J7NHW0-F1
#
_cell.length_a   1.000
_cell.length_b   1.000
_cell.length_c   1.000
_cell.angle_alpha   90.00
_cell.angle_beta   90.00
_cell.angle_gamma   90.00
#
_symmetry.space_group_name_H-M   'P 1'
#
loop_
_entity.id
_entity.type
_entity.pdbx_description
1 polymer ?
#
loop_
_entity_poly.entity_id
_entity_poly.type
_entity_poly.pdbx_seq_one_letter_code
_entity_poly.pdbx_strand_id
1 'polypeptide(L)'
;MSIREVRSSRGKGKGIPQTLRAFARILSTTSPGELQEMEMEAEQNDGRLARRPLKNVSREIEAHHMLHTEVMHLIQEYDASVKTLRRVNHPSNDEKYAHRNQLAHDLLTGELRVLKSVSSWLTNYCATLSAQIVHSF
;
A
#
# COMPACT_ATOMS: atom_id res chain seq x y z
N MET A 1 -0.63 27.17 -9.91
CA MET A 1 -0.85 25.96 -10.74
C MET A 1 -1.54 24.93 -9.85
N SER A 2 -2.71 24.41 -10.23
CA SER A 2 -3.45 23.44 -9.41
C SER A 2 -3.18 22.03 -9.93
N ILE A 3 -2.61 21.16 -9.09
CA ILE A 3 -2.49 19.73 -9.37
C ILE A 3 -3.92 19.18 -9.49
N ARG A 4 -4.28 18.66 -10.67
CA ARG A 4 -5.61 18.10 -10.92
C ARG A 4 -5.59 16.59 -10.68
N GLU A 5 -6.51 16.14 -9.84
CA GLU A 5 -6.75 14.72 -9.61
C GLU A 5 -7.35 14.07 -10.87
N VAL A 6 -6.66 13.08 -11.43
CA VAL A 6 -7.20 12.27 -12.52
C VAL A 6 -8.06 11.17 -11.91
N ARG A 7 -9.38 11.26 -12.11
CA ARG A 7 -10.31 10.25 -11.60
C ARG A 7 -10.12 8.92 -12.33
N SER A 8 -10.06 7.82 -11.59
CA SER A 8 -10.13 6.47 -12.16
C SER A 8 -11.46 6.28 -12.89
N SER A 9 -11.41 5.81 -14.14
CA SER A 9 -12.60 5.57 -14.98
C SER A 9 -13.45 4.38 -14.53
N ARG A 10 -12.93 3.54 -13.63
CA ARG A 10 -13.67 2.43 -13.01
C ARG A 10 -13.69 2.66 -11.50
N GLY A 11 -14.88 2.93 -10.97
CA GLY A 11 -15.12 3.04 -9.53
C GLY A 11 -14.63 1.77 -8.82
N LYS A 12 -13.93 1.98 -7.70
CA LYS A 12 -13.07 1.04 -6.95
C LYS A 12 -11.67 0.88 -7.55
N GLY A 13 -10.65 1.29 -6.77
CA GLY A 13 -9.25 1.07 -7.11
C GLY A 13 -8.95 -0.42 -7.26
N LYS A 14 -7.99 -0.76 -8.14
CA LYS A 14 -7.62 -2.16 -8.49
C LYS A 14 -6.89 -2.91 -7.35
N GLY A 15 -6.88 -2.37 -6.14
CA GLY A 15 -6.02 -2.83 -5.04
C GLY A 15 -4.56 -2.51 -5.29
N ILE A 16 -3.68 -3.14 -4.50
CA ILE A 16 -2.24 -3.01 -4.70
C ILE A 16 -1.76 -3.80 -5.94
N PRO A 17 -0.63 -3.40 -6.56
CA PRO A 17 -0.07 -4.11 -7.71
C PRO A 17 0.21 -5.59 -7.42
N GLN A 18 -0.03 -6.44 -8.42
CA GLN A 18 0.27 -7.88 -8.33
C GLN A 18 1.76 -8.13 -8.01
N THR A 19 2.66 -7.31 -8.54
CA THR A 19 4.10 -7.38 -8.23
C THR A 19 4.38 -7.15 -6.75
N LEU A 20 3.71 -6.17 -6.12
CA LEU A 20 3.87 -5.88 -4.70
C LEU A 20 3.33 -7.02 -3.82
N ARG A 21 2.22 -7.64 -4.24
CA ARG A 21 1.69 -8.84 -3.57
C ARG A 21 2.66 -10.01 -3.63
N ALA A 22 3.26 -10.27 -4.80
CA ALA A 22 4.24 -11.34 -4.97
C ALA A 22 5.48 -11.07 -4.11
N PHE A 23 5.97 -9.83 -4.14
CA PHE A 23 7.11 -9.40 -3.33
C PHE A 23 6.86 -9.64 -1.83
N ALA A 24 5.73 -9.19 -1.30
CA ALA A 24 5.41 -9.35 0.11
C ALA A 24 5.35 -10.81 0.56
N ARG A 25 4.78 -11.68 -0.28
CA ARG A 25 4.71 -13.12 0.00
C ARG A 25 6.09 -13.77 0.06
N ILE A 26 6.98 -13.40 -0.85
CA ILE A 26 8.36 -13.89 -0.86
C ILE A 26 9.09 -13.36 0.37
N LEU A 27 8.96 -12.06 0.67
CA LEU A 27 9.65 -11.42 1.78
C LEU A 27 9.18 -11.92 3.15
N SER A 28 7.92 -12.34 3.28
CA SER A 28 7.38 -12.90 4.52
C SER A 28 7.72 -14.37 4.75
N THR A 29 8.47 -15.01 3.85
CA THR A 29 8.84 -16.41 4.02
C THR A 29 9.94 -16.58 5.06
N THR A 30 9.82 -17.60 5.92
CA THR A 30 10.82 -17.87 6.96
C THR A 30 11.60 -19.16 6.74
N SER A 31 11.21 -19.96 5.74
CA SER A 31 11.86 -21.23 5.43
C SER A 31 11.90 -21.53 3.93
N PRO A 32 12.82 -22.39 3.47
CA PRO A 32 12.85 -22.83 2.07
C PRO A 32 11.61 -23.66 1.67
N GLY A 33 11.08 -24.49 2.58
CA GLY A 33 9.89 -25.31 2.29
C GLY A 33 8.67 -24.45 1.98
N GLU A 34 8.52 -23.34 2.71
CA GLU A 34 7.52 -22.33 2.48
C GLU A 34 7.58 -21.67 1.08
N LEU A 35 8.77 -21.52 0.50
CA LEU A 35 8.95 -21.02 -0.87
C LEU A 35 8.61 -22.11 -1.88
N GLN A 36 9.00 -23.35 -1.62
CA GLN A 36 8.67 -24.49 -2.47
C GLN A 36 7.15 -24.71 -2.55
N GLU A 37 6.42 -24.54 -1.44
CA GLU A 37 4.96 -24.56 -1.43
C GLU A 37 4.35 -23.50 -2.37
N MET A 38 4.89 -22.29 -2.34
CA MET A 38 4.43 -21.20 -3.21
C MET A 38 4.74 -21.45 -4.68
N GLU A 39 5.89 -22.03 -4.98
CA GLU A 39 6.29 -22.45 -6.32
C GLU A 39 5.32 -23.52 -6.85
N MET A 40 5.11 -24.60 -6.08
CA MET A 40 4.14 -25.64 -6.42
C MET A 40 2.71 -25.08 -6.61
N GLU A 41 2.29 -24.16 -5.76
CA GLU A 41 0.98 -23.51 -5.91
C GLU A 41 0.91 -22.65 -7.18
N ALA A 42 1.98 -21.93 -7.53
CA ALA A 42 2.03 -21.14 -8.75
C ALA A 42 1.99 -22.03 -10.00
N GLU A 43 2.73 -23.14 -10.00
CA GLU A 43 2.74 -24.14 -11.08
C GLU A 43 1.35 -24.76 -11.31
N GLN A 44 0.63 -25.07 -10.24
CA GLN A 44 -0.74 -25.63 -10.31
C GLN A 44 -1.78 -24.62 -10.83
N ASN A 45 -1.45 -23.33 -10.84
CA ASN A 45 -2.33 -22.27 -11.35
C ASN A 45 -1.90 -21.87 -12.77
N ASP A 46 -1.55 -20.60 -12.99
CA ASP A 46 -1.12 -20.05 -14.28
C ASP A 46 0.36 -19.61 -14.26
N GLY A 47 1.15 -20.17 -13.34
CA GLY A 47 2.55 -19.80 -13.09
C GLY A 47 2.72 -18.46 -12.36
N ARG A 48 1.64 -17.79 -11.95
CA ARG A 48 1.71 -16.46 -11.34
C ARG A 48 1.35 -16.51 -9.86
N LEU A 49 2.35 -16.23 -9.02
CA LEU A 49 2.18 -16.21 -7.56
C LEU A 49 1.00 -15.31 -7.14
N ALA A 50 0.99 -14.06 -7.55
CA ALA A 50 0.10 -13.03 -6.98
C ALA A 50 -1.29 -12.85 -7.63
N ARG A 51 -1.71 -13.75 -8.53
CA ARG A 51 -3.02 -13.59 -9.20
C ARG A 51 -4.19 -13.92 -8.26
N ARG A 52 -3.99 -14.93 -7.42
CA ARG A 52 -4.95 -15.42 -6.41
C ARG A 52 -4.35 -15.30 -5.01
N PRO A 53 -5.17 -15.22 -3.94
CA PRO A 53 -4.69 -15.41 -2.59
C PRO A 53 -3.96 -16.75 -2.45
N LEU A 54 -2.96 -16.83 -1.58
CA LEU A 54 -2.33 -18.12 -1.25
C LEU A 54 -3.35 -19.08 -0.64
N LYS A 55 -3.18 -20.40 -0.89
CA LYS A 55 -3.98 -21.43 -0.20
C LYS A 55 -3.82 -21.36 1.31
N ASN A 56 -2.60 -21.10 1.78
CA ASN A 56 -2.35 -20.81 3.18
C ASN A 56 -2.76 -19.35 3.48
N VAL A 57 -4.00 -19.19 3.93
CA VAL A 57 -4.58 -17.86 4.19
C VAL A 57 -3.85 -17.12 5.31
N SER A 58 -3.36 -17.83 6.33
CA SER A 58 -2.55 -17.21 7.41
C SER A 58 -1.31 -16.53 6.84
N ARG A 59 -0.59 -17.20 5.92
CA ARG A 59 0.58 -16.62 5.26
C ARG A 59 0.23 -15.48 4.31
N GLU A 60 -0.92 -15.55 3.64
CA GLU A 60 -1.43 -14.40 2.86
C GLU A 60 -1.66 -13.18 3.78
N ILE A 61 -2.28 -13.39 4.94
CA ILE A 61 -2.53 -12.32 5.92
C ILE A 61 -1.22 -11.76 6.46
N GLU A 62 -0.26 -12.60 6.84
CA GLU A 62 1.06 -12.19 7.33
C GLU A 62 1.81 -11.33 6.30
N ALA A 63 1.86 -11.76 5.04
CA ALA A 63 2.47 -10.99 3.96
C ALA A 63 1.84 -9.60 3.81
N HIS A 64 0.51 -9.51 3.90
CA HIS A 64 -0.20 -8.23 3.76
C HIS A 64 -0.12 -7.36 5.04
N HIS A 65 0.00 -7.96 6.22
CA HIS A 65 0.29 -7.24 7.46
C HIS A 65 1.69 -6.63 7.46
N MET A 66 2.70 -7.35 6.94
CA MET A 66 4.04 -6.80 6.77
C MET A 66 4.00 -5.50 5.92
N LEU A 67 3.34 -5.53 4.76
CA LEU A 67 3.14 -4.33 3.94
C LEU A 67 2.38 -3.23 4.70
N HIS A 68 1.35 -3.61 5.47
CA HIS A 68 0.53 -2.64 6.20
C HIS A 68 1.36 -1.89 7.26
N THR A 69 2.24 -2.58 7.98
CA THR A 69 3.16 -1.97 8.95
C THR A 69 4.06 -0.94 8.29
N GLU A 70 4.67 -1.28 7.15
CA GLU A 70 5.54 -0.34 6.42
C GLU A 70 4.74 0.88 5.91
N VAL A 71 3.53 0.65 5.38
CA VAL A 71 2.66 1.74 4.93
C VAL A 71 2.24 2.64 6.10
N MET A 72 2.00 2.09 7.29
CA MET A 72 1.71 2.89 8.50
C MET A 72 2.89 3.76 8.89
N HIS A 73 4.10 3.22 8.86
CA HIS A 73 5.32 3.97 9.13
C HIS A 73 5.46 5.16 8.16
N LEU A 74 5.34 4.89 6.85
CA LEU A 74 5.40 5.94 5.82
C LEU A 74 4.31 7.00 6.00
N ILE A 75 3.09 6.61 6.37
CA ILE A 75 2.01 7.57 6.65
C ILE A 75 2.40 8.53 7.79
N GLN A 76 3.03 8.03 8.85
CA GLN A 76 3.46 8.85 9.97
C GLN A 76 4.55 9.84 9.55
N GLU A 77 5.55 9.38 8.80
CA GLU A 77 6.64 10.23 8.29
C GLU A 77 6.12 11.34 7.36
N TYR A 78 5.21 11.00 6.45
CA TYR A 78 4.61 11.96 5.51
C TYR A 78 3.73 12.97 6.24
N ASP A 79 2.92 12.53 7.21
CA ASP A 79 2.09 13.42 8.01
C ASP A 79 2.94 14.43 8.81
N ALA A 80 4.05 13.98 9.39
CA ALA A 80 5.02 14.85 10.06
C ALA A 80 5.69 15.85 9.10
N SER A 81 6.04 15.40 7.89
CA SER A 81 6.65 16.23 6.85
C SER A 81 5.70 17.32 6.34
N VAL A 82 4.43 16.98 6.06
CA VAL A 82 3.38 17.93 5.66
C VAL A 82 3.16 18.99 6.75
N LYS A 83 3.09 18.58 8.02
CA LYS A 83 2.95 19.50 9.17
C LYS A 83 4.14 20.46 9.28
N THR A 84 5.35 19.99 8.96
CA THR A 84 6.56 20.82 8.99
C THR A 84 6.54 21.87 7.89
N LEU A 85 6.21 21.50 6.64
CA LEU A 85 6.11 22.46 5.52
C LEU A 85 5.05 23.54 5.76
N ARG A 86 3.94 23.19 6.43
CA ARG A 86 2.89 24.15 6.77
C ARG A 86 3.38 25.22 7.75
N ARG A 87 4.30 24.89 8.66
CA ARG A 87 4.87 25.86 9.63
C ARG A 87 5.83 26.85 8.98
N VAL A 88 6.44 26.49 7.84
CA VAL A 88 7.41 27.32 7.11
C VAL A 88 6.74 28.33 6.17
N ASN A 89 5.40 28.31 6.03
CA ASN A 89 4.61 29.33 5.32
C ASN A 89 4.54 30.68 6.07
N HIS A 90 5.69 31.20 6.52
CA HIS A 90 5.84 32.59 6.92
C HIS A 90 5.89 33.46 5.64
N PRO A 91 5.50 34.74 5.65
CA PRO A 91 5.52 35.56 4.45
C PRO A 91 6.98 35.87 4.11
N SER A 92 7.61 34.99 3.32
CA SER A 92 8.83 35.33 2.62
C SER A 92 8.45 36.23 1.45
N ASN A 93 9.14 37.35 1.28
CA ASN A 93 8.97 38.23 0.11
C ASN A 93 9.36 37.57 -1.23
N ASP A 94 9.78 36.30 -1.23
CA ASP A 94 10.12 35.53 -2.43
C ASP A 94 8.92 34.67 -2.89
N GLU A 95 8.20 35.18 -3.89
CA GLU A 95 7.08 34.47 -4.52
C GLU A 95 7.48 33.09 -5.06
N LYS A 96 8.71 32.91 -5.54
CA LYS A 96 9.16 31.61 -6.09
C LYS A 96 9.27 30.56 -4.99
N TYR A 97 9.74 30.98 -3.81
CA TYR A 97 9.81 30.10 -2.64
C TYR A 97 8.41 29.66 -2.21
N ALA A 98 7.47 30.60 -2.08
CA ALA A 98 6.09 30.30 -1.72
C ALA A 98 5.43 29.31 -2.71
N HIS A 99 5.65 29.49 -4.02
CA HIS A 99 5.16 28.57 -5.04
C HIS A 99 5.75 27.16 -4.92
N ARG A 100 7.07 27.04 -4.70
CA ARG A 100 7.73 25.73 -4.52
C ARG A 100 7.27 25.04 -3.25
N ASN A 101 7.09 25.77 -2.15
CA ASN A 101 6.61 25.21 -0.91
C ASN A 101 5.16 24.70 -1.03
N GLN A 102 4.30 25.45 -1.72
CA GLN A 102 2.93 25.01 -2.02
C GLN A 102 2.93 23.73 -2.87
N LEU A 103 3.78 23.65 -3.91
CA LEU A 103 3.90 22.45 -4.73
C LEU A 103 4.38 21.24 -3.92
N ALA A 104 5.38 21.41 -3.06
CA ALA A 104 5.86 20.35 -2.17
C ALA A 104 4.77 19.89 -1.19
N HIS A 105 4.03 20.82 -0.60
CA HIS A 105 2.92 20.52 0.28
C HIS A 105 1.81 19.73 -0.43
N ASP A 106 1.42 20.14 -1.63
CA ASP A 106 0.38 19.48 -2.42
C ASP A 106 0.82 18.08 -2.87
N LEU A 107 2.08 17.92 -3.28
CA LEU A 107 2.67 16.62 -3.63
C LEU A 107 2.60 15.65 -2.45
N LEU A 108 3.16 16.03 -1.30
CA LEU A 108 3.18 15.16 -0.11
C LEU A 108 1.77 14.84 0.39
N THR A 109 0.85 15.81 0.30
CA THR A 109 -0.56 15.58 0.65
C THR A 109 -1.21 14.56 -0.29
N GLY A 110 -0.87 14.61 -1.59
CA GLY A 110 -1.31 13.63 -2.59
C GLY A 110 -0.77 12.23 -2.29
N GLU A 111 0.53 12.11 -2.03
CA GLU A 111 1.18 10.84 -1.70
C GLU A 111 0.64 10.24 -0.40
N LEU A 112 0.43 11.06 0.64
CA LEU A 112 -0.21 10.66 1.88
C LEU A 112 -1.63 10.10 1.67
N ARG A 113 -2.39 10.69 0.74
CA ARG A 113 -3.73 10.19 0.38
C ARG A 113 -3.65 8.80 -0.26
N VAL A 114 -2.68 8.59 -1.15
CA VAL A 114 -2.44 7.27 -1.77
C VAL A 114 -2.09 6.23 -0.72
N LEU A 115 -1.17 6.54 0.19
CA LEU A 115 -0.76 5.64 1.28
C LEU A 115 -1.96 5.26 2.17
N LYS A 116 -2.79 6.24 2.57
CA LYS A 116 -4.02 5.99 3.35
C LYS A 116 -5.00 5.07 2.60
N SER A 117 -5.13 5.25 1.29
CA SER A 117 -5.95 4.36 0.46
C SER A 117 -5.39 2.93 0.41
N VAL A 118 -4.07 2.77 0.33
CA VAL A 118 -3.42 1.44 0.38
C VAL A 118 -3.64 0.77 1.73
N SER A 119 -3.44 1.50 2.83
CA SER A 119 -3.71 0.97 4.17
C SER A 119 -5.15 0.49 4.31
N SER A 120 -6.12 1.31 3.93
CA SER A 120 -7.54 0.93 3.99
C SER A 120 -7.85 -0.29 3.15
N TRP A 121 -7.22 -0.42 1.97
CA TRP A 121 -7.36 -1.60 1.14
C TRP A 121 -6.78 -2.85 1.81
N LEU A 122 -5.58 -2.76 2.40
CA LEU A 122 -4.91 -3.86 3.10
C LEU A 122 -5.73 -4.33 4.29
N THR A 123 -6.23 -3.41 5.13
CA THR A 123 -7.08 -3.74 6.28
C THR A 123 -8.35 -4.48 5.84
N ASN A 124 -9.05 -3.97 4.83
CA ASN A 124 -10.27 -4.60 4.32
C ASN A 124 -10.00 -5.96 3.68
N TYR A 125 -8.87 -6.10 2.97
CA TYR A 125 -8.45 -7.35 2.35
C TYR A 125 -8.20 -8.43 3.39
N CYS A 126 -7.38 -8.14 4.42
CA CYS A 126 -7.12 -9.08 5.52
C CYS A 126 -8.41 -9.41 6.29
N ALA A 127 -9.27 -8.43 6.59
CA ALA A 127 -10.53 -8.68 7.28
C ALA A 127 -11.46 -9.62 6.50
N THR A 128 -11.52 -9.45 5.17
CA THR A 128 -12.32 -10.33 4.29
C THR A 128 -11.80 -11.76 4.30
N LEU A 129 -10.48 -11.95 4.25
CA LEU A 129 -9.85 -13.27 4.34
C LEU A 129 -10.11 -13.94 5.70
N SER A 130 -9.97 -13.19 6.80
CA SER A 130 -10.25 -13.68 8.15
C SER A 130 -11.71 -14.14 8.30
N ALA A 131 -12.66 -13.38 7.75
CA ALA A 131 -14.07 -13.77 7.77
C ALA A 131 -14.34 -15.08 6.99
N GLN A 132 -13.65 -15.30 5.87
CA GLN A 132 -13.77 -16.54 5.09
C GLN A 132 -13.25 -17.77 5.85
N ILE A 133 -12.22 -17.62 6.68
CA ILE A 133 -11.73 -18.71 7.55
C ILE A 133 -12.82 -19.12 8.55
N VAL A 134 -13.48 -18.15 9.20
CA VAL A 134 -14.50 -18.42 10.24
C VAL A 134 -15.73 -19.15 9.67
N HIS A 135 -16.09 -18.91 8.41
CA HIS A 135 -17.23 -19.56 7.75
C HIS A 135 -16.91 -20.93 7.12
N SER A 136 -15.67 -21.41 7.21
CA SER A 136 -15.23 -22.69 6.64
C SER A 136 -15.16 -23.84 7.67
N PHE A 137 -15.61 -23.58 8.91
CA PHE A 137 -15.77 -24.54 10.01
C PHE A 137 -17.25 -24.66 10.38
#